data_AF-A0A354DK14-F1
#
_entry.id   AF-A0A354DK14-F1
#
_cell.length_a   1.000
_cell.length_b   1.000
_cell.length_c   1.000
_cell.angle_alpha   90.00
_cell.angle_beta   90.00
_cell.angle_gamma   90.00
#
_symmetry.space_group_name_H-M   'P 1'
#
loop_
_entity.id
_entity.type
_entity.pdbx_description
1 polymer ?
#
loop_
_entity_poly.entity_id
_entity_poly.type
_entity_poly.pdbx_seq_one_letter_code
_entity_poly.pdbx_strand_id
1 'polypeptide(L)'
;NTEIKRGCPYDCGLCPDHEQHSCLTLLEITEQCNLSCPVCFAGSGPEHGRHRSMEEIEIMIEAIIANEGRPDIVQISGGEPTIHPNFFDIVEWLKNSPVRHVMINTNGVKLMDREFVERLASYKPGIEIYLQFDSLRKETLEELRGGDLRKVRQQAIDNLNEFGLSTTLVVTLKKGLNDQEIGEIMDYAVKQPAVRGITFQPIQIAGRLESFNPATDRLTLTEVRNGILQQSPIFSDEDVLPVPCHPDCLAMAYALKVDGEVYPLTGLIDKDILLEAAKNTIILENDPELLQKGLFVSQLK
;
A
#
# COMPACT_ATOMS: atom_id res chain seq x y z
N ASN A 1 10.78 -16.49 -14.56
CA ASN A 1 11.02 -17.48 -13.49
C ASN A 1 12.43 -18.02 -13.55
N THR A 2 13.08 -18.17 -12.40
CA THR A 2 14.43 -18.74 -12.31
C THR A 2 14.37 -20.25 -12.57
N GLU A 3 15.18 -20.74 -13.51
CA GLU A 3 15.33 -22.17 -13.76
C GLU A 3 16.01 -22.85 -12.56
N ILE A 4 15.40 -23.90 -12.01
CA ILE A 4 15.96 -24.65 -10.88
C ILE A 4 16.94 -25.70 -11.42
N LYS A 5 18.23 -25.55 -11.11
CA LYS A 5 19.32 -26.47 -11.51
C LYS A 5 19.97 -27.18 -10.32
N ARG A 6 20.07 -26.50 -9.18
CA ARG A 6 20.74 -26.89 -7.94
C ARG A 6 19.81 -26.90 -6.71
N GLY A 7 18.59 -26.38 -6.82
CA GLY A 7 17.59 -26.31 -5.75
C GLY A 7 17.80 -25.15 -4.78
N CYS A 8 16.84 -24.91 -3.89
CA CYS A 8 16.96 -23.93 -2.80
C CYS A 8 18.10 -24.34 -1.83
N PRO A 9 18.99 -23.43 -1.39
CA PRO A 9 19.00 -21.98 -1.62
C PRO A 9 19.84 -21.52 -2.85
N TYR A 10 20.36 -22.44 -3.66
CA TYR A 10 21.36 -22.14 -4.70
C TYR A 10 20.79 -21.55 -5.99
N ASP A 11 19.49 -21.75 -6.28
CA ASP A 11 18.77 -21.12 -7.39
C ASP A 11 17.70 -20.13 -6.90
N CYS A 12 18.04 -19.31 -5.90
CA CYS A 12 17.10 -18.37 -5.31
C CYS A 12 16.56 -17.36 -6.34
N GLY A 13 15.23 -17.18 -6.38
CA GLY A 13 14.49 -16.26 -7.26
C GLY A 13 13.01 -16.67 -7.34
N LEU A 14 12.22 -16.08 -8.23
CA LEU A 14 10.84 -16.53 -8.52
C LEU A 14 10.89 -17.86 -9.30
N CYS A 15 11.27 -18.94 -8.61
CA CYS A 15 11.35 -20.26 -9.20
C CYS A 15 9.95 -20.91 -9.27
N PRO A 16 9.74 -21.96 -10.08
CA PRO A 16 8.46 -22.66 -10.16
C PRO A 16 7.90 -23.19 -8.83
N ASP A 17 8.75 -23.41 -7.82
CA ASP A 17 8.32 -23.84 -6.48
C ASP A 17 7.60 -22.70 -5.72
N HIS A 18 7.77 -21.45 -6.14
CA HIS A 18 6.89 -20.35 -5.75
C HIS A 18 5.62 -20.43 -6.61
N GLU A 19 4.61 -21.15 -6.13
CA GLU A 19 3.33 -21.39 -6.82
C GLU A 19 2.43 -20.14 -6.96
N GLN A 20 2.98 -18.93 -6.81
CA GLN A 20 2.23 -17.66 -6.72
C GLN A 20 2.82 -16.60 -7.66
N HIS A 21 1.92 -15.87 -8.34
CA HIS A 21 2.21 -14.62 -9.06
C HIS A 21 2.61 -13.50 -8.08
N SER A 22 3.43 -12.53 -8.51
CA SER A 22 3.73 -11.34 -7.70
C SER A 22 2.53 -10.38 -7.65
N CYS A 23 1.69 -10.48 -6.61
CA CYS A 23 0.53 -9.59 -6.42
C CYS A 23 0.88 -8.10 -6.31
N LEU A 24 2.06 -7.79 -5.76
CA LEU A 24 2.60 -6.44 -5.65
C LEU A 24 4.11 -6.50 -5.85
N THR A 25 4.61 -5.84 -6.88
CA THR A 25 6.05 -5.72 -7.12
C THR A 25 6.56 -4.36 -6.68
N LEU A 26 7.56 -4.34 -5.80
CA LEU A 26 8.21 -3.10 -5.37
C LEU A 26 9.32 -2.71 -6.35
N LEU A 27 9.18 -1.55 -6.99
CA LEU A 27 10.20 -0.93 -7.83
C LEU A 27 10.84 0.21 -7.06
N GLU A 28 11.94 -0.08 -6.36
CA GLU A 28 12.71 0.95 -5.66
C GLU A 28 13.54 1.77 -6.65
N ILE A 29 13.20 3.05 -6.85
CA ILE A 29 13.89 3.91 -7.83
C ILE A 29 14.97 4.81 -7.20
N THR A 30 15.01 4.88 -5.88
CA THR A 30 15.93 5.74 -5.14
C THR A 30 16.16 5.23 -3.72
N GLU A 31 17.36 5.42 -3.20
CA GLU A 31 17.68 5.19 -1.79
C GLU A 31 17.54 6.47 -0.96
N GLN A 32 17.53 7.64 -1.61
CA GLN A 32 17.40 8.95 -0.99
C GLN A 32 15.96 9.26 -0.59
N CYS A 33 15.81 9.99 0.51
CA CYS A 33 14.53 10.49 1.02
C CYS A 33 14.70 11.93 1.52
N ASN A 34 13.68 12.77 1.37
CA ASN A 34 13.66 14.12 1.95
C ASN A 34 13.30 14.15 3.45
N LEU A 35 13.10 12.98 4.09
CA LEU A 35 12.91 12.81 5.53
C LEU A 35 13.96 11.87 6.11
N SER A 36 14.17 11.93 7.43
CA SER A 36 15.10 11.07 8.19
C SER A 36 14.38 10.32 9.31
N CYS A 37 13.29 9.62 8.98
CA CYS A 37 12.40 8.96 9.95
C CYS A 37 13.20 8.04 10.91
N PRO A 38 12.99 8.13 12.24
CA PRO A 38 13.62 7.25 13.22
C PRO A 38 13.34 5.77 12.98
N VAL A 39 12.16 5.42 12.47
CA VAL A 39 11.73 4.02 12.28
C VAL A 39 11.90 3.50 10.84
N CYS A 40 12.70 4.17 10.01
CA CYS A 40 12.84 3.78 8.60
C CYS A 40 13.54 2.43 8.45
N PHE A 41 12.82 1.44 7.93
CA PHE A 41 13.36 0.09 7.68
C PHE A 41 14.48 0.08 6.63
N ALA A 42 14.42 0.98 5.64
CA ALA A 42 15.39 1.09 4.55
C ALA A 42 16.63 1.93 4.90
N GLY A 43 16.62 2.65 6.04
CA GLY A 43 17.72 3.55 6.39
C GLY A 43 17.87 4.76 5.47
N SER A 44 16.89 5.05 4.60
CA SER A 44 16.90 6.18 3.66
C SER A 44 16.94 7.55 4.33
N GLY A 45 17.52 8.54 3.66
CA GLY A 45 17.61 9.91 4.15
C GLY A 45 18.21 10.85 3.09
N PRO A 46 18.32 12.16 3.37
CA PRO A 46 18.73 13.14 2.37
C PRO A 46 20.13 12.90 1.82
N GLU A 47 21.03 12.38 2.66
CA GLU A 47 22.43 12.11 2.31
C GLU A 47 22.71 10.62 2.07
N HIS A 48 21.67 9.78 2.01
CA HIS A 48 21.83 8.33 1.94
C HIS A 48 21.62 7.78 0.53
N GLY A 49 22.62 7.07 0.01
CA GLY A 49 22.53 6.35 -1.26
C GLY A 49 22.36 7.28 -2.46
N ARG A 50 21.77 6.75 -3.54
CA ARG A 50 21.58 7.48 -4.80
C ARG A 50 20.22 7.24 -5.44
N HIS A 51 19.93 8.08 -6.43
CA HIS A 51 18.93 7.78 -7.44
C HIS A 51 19.46 6.67 -8.37
N ARG A 52 18.59 5.73 -8.75
CA ARG A 52 18.92 4.77 -9.81
C ARG A 52 18.95 5.50 -11.15
N SER A 53 19.83 5.09 -12.06
CA SER A 53 19.83 5.68 -13.39
C SER A 53 18.60 5.21 -14.16
N MET A 54 18.23 5.92 -15.25
CA MET A 54 17.13 5.46 -16.08
C MET A 54 17.42 4.06 -16.61
N GLU A 55 18.65 3.78 -17.08
CA GLU A 55 19.11 2.47 -17.59
C GLU A 55 18.85 1.33 -16.59
N GLU A 56 19.13 1.57 -15.30
CA GLU A 56 18.87 0.57 -14.25
C GLU A 56 17.38 0.32 -14.06
N ILE A 57 16.57 1.38 -14.10
CA ILE A 57 15.12 1.30 -13.96
C ILE A 57 14.50 0.58 -15.17
N GLU A 58 15.01 0.82 -16.39
CA GLU A 58 14.59 0.10 -17.61
C GLU A 58 14.75 -1.40 -17.41
N ILE A 59 15.95 -1.83 -17.02
CA ILE A 59 16.29 -3.24 -16.78
C ILE A 59 15.37 -3.84 -15.71
N MET A 60 15.09 -3.10 -14.63
CA MET A 60 14.18 -3.56 -13.58
C MET A 60 12.76 -3.74 -14.11
N ILE A 61 12.21 -2.76 -14.84
CA ILE A 61 10.85 -2.83 -15.41
C ILE A 61 10.75 -3.97 -16.42
N GLU A 62 11.73 -4.12 -17.32
CA GLU A 62 11.78 -5.21 -18.29
C GLU A 62 11.83 -6.57 -17.60
N ALA A 63 12.60 -6.72 -16.52
CA ALA A 63 12.65 -7.95 -15.75
C ALA A 63 11.27 -8.27 -15.12
N ILE A 64 10.57 -7.27 -14.59
CA ILE A 64 9.22 -7.44 -14.04
C ILE A 64 8.25 -7.94 -15.12
N ILE A 65 8.25 -7.28 -16.28
CA ILE A 65 7.38 -7.64 -17.41
C ILE A 65 7.73 -9.02 -17.97
N ALA A 66 9.01 -9.35 -18.10
CA ALA A 66 9.44 -10.64 -18.61
C ALA A 66 9.03 -11.80 -17.68
N ASN A 67 8.97 -11.57 -16.37
CA ASN A 67 8.55 -12.59 -15.40
C ASN A 67 7.02 -12.72 -15.33
N GLU A 68 6.30 -11.61 -15.26
CA GLU A 68 4.86 -11.63 -14.98
C GLU A 68 3.99 -11.53 -16.24
N GLY A 69 4.56 -11.09 -17.37
CA GLY A 69 3.87 -10.76 -18.61
C GLY A 69 2.99 -9.51 -18.49
N ARG A 70 2.03 -9.53 -17.56
CA ARG A 70 1.10 -8.44 -17.24
C ARG A 70 1.00 -8.26 -15.72
N PRO A 71 1.99 -7.59 -15.08
CA PRO A 71 1.97 -7.37 -13.63
C PRO A 71 0.68 -6.69 -13.17
N ASP A 72 0.07 -7.21 -12.09
CA ASP A 72 -1.14 -6.62 -11.51
C ASP A 72 -0.84 -5.23 -10.91
N ILE A 73 0.13 -5.15 -10.00
CA ILE A 73 0.55 -3.87 -9.39
C ILE A 73 2.07 -3.75 -9.36
N VAL A 74 2.57 -2.61 -9.84
CA VAL A 74 3.95 -2.15 -9.59
C VAL A 74 3.90 -0.93 -8.67
N GLN A 75 4.49 -1.05 -7.48
CA GLN A 75 4.64 0.05 -6.55
C GLN A 75 5.99 0.74 -6.75
N ILE A 76 5.96 2.00 -7.19
CA ILE A 76 7.14 2.86 -7.20
C ILE A 76 7.45 3.24 -5.75
N SER A 77 8.65 2.88 -5.28
CA SER A 77 9.05 2.98 -3.87
C SER A 77 10.54 3.36 -3.74
N GLY A 78 11.11 3.14 -2.54
CA GLY A 78 12.49 3.43 -2.17
C GLY A 78 12.55 4.29 -0.90
N GLY A 79 13.44 5.28 -0.88
CA GLY A 79 13.38 6.35 0.11
C GLY A 79 12.13 7.22 -0.07
N GLU A 80 12.21 8.28 -0.87
CA GLU A 80 11.03 9.01 -1.35
C GLU A 80 11.06 9.06 -2.89
N PRO A 81 10.22 8.30 -3.60
CA PRO A 81 10.32 8.23 -5.05
C PRO A 81 9.99 9.57 -5.74
N THR A 82 9.14 10.42 -5.14
CA THR A 82 8.74 11.69 -5.75
C THR A 82 9.86 12.73 -5.85
N ILE A 83 11.01 12.50 -5.19
CA ILE A 83 12.21 13.36 -5.32
C ILE A 83 13.15 12.91 -6.46
N HIS A 84 12.88 11.78 -7.11
CA HIS A 84 13.68 11.32 -8.24
C HIS A 84 13.58 12.34 -9.40
N PRO A 85 14.70 12.79 -10.01
CA PRO A 85 14.67 13.80 -11.07
C PRO A 85 13.83 13.39 -12.28
N ASN A 86 13.82 12.09 -12.61
CA ASN A 86 13.02 11.50 -13.68
C ASN A 86 11.71 10.83 -13.21
N PHE A 87 11.17 11.21 -12.05
CA PHE A 87 9.98 10.56 -11.47
C PHE A 87 8.82 10.40 -12.47
N PHE A 88 8.45 11.46 -13.19
CA PHE A 88 7.34 11.39 -14.14
C PHE A 88 7.66 10.59 -15.40
N ASP A 89 8.92 10.55 -15.85
CA ASP A 89 9.32 9.72 -17.00
C ASP A 89 9.14 8.24 -16.66
N ILE A 90 9.47 7.86 -15.41
CA ILE A 90 9.28 6.49 -14.90
C ILE A 90 7.79 6.14 -14.80
N VAL A 91 6.96 7.06 -14.28
CA VAL A 91 5.50 6.88 -14.24
C VAL A 91 4.95 6.69 -15.66
N GLU A 92 5.35 7.54 -16.60
CA GLU A 92 4.90 7.46 -18.00
C GLU A 92 5.30 6.15 -18.65
N TRP A 93 6.52 5.65 -18.41
CA TRP A 93 6.93 4.34 -18.88
C TRP A 93 6.02 3.24 -18.34
N LEU A 94 5.86 3.16 -17.01
CA LEU A 94 5.01 2.12 -16.40
C LEU A 94 3.58 2.17 -16.95
N LYS A 95 3.02 3.37 -17.16
CA LYS A 95 1.69 3.55 -17.74
C LYS A 95 1.58 3.15 -19.21
N ASN A 96 2.68 3.20 -19.96
CA ASN A 96 2.77 2.73 -21.35
C ASN A 96 3.18 1.25 -21.47
N SER A 97 3.44 0.58 -20.34
CA SER A 97 3.80 -0.83 -20.29
C SER A 97 2.59 -1.74 -20.01
N PRO A 98 2.72 -3.09 -20.05
CA PRO A 98 1.63 -4.02 -19.73
C PRO A 98 1.19 -4.05 -18.25
N VAL A 99 1.78 -3.21 -17.39
CA VAL A 99 1.43 -3.07 -15.97
C VAL A 99 -0.01 -2.56 -15.84
N ARG A 100 -0.83 -3.25 -15.06
CA ARG A 100 -2.25 -2.90 -14.90
C ARG A 100 -2.46 -1.70 -13.99
N HIS A 101 -1.74 -1.66 -12.87
CA HIS A 101 -1.89 -0.61 -11.85
C HIS A 101 -0.54 -0.11 -11.35
N VAL A 102 -0.39 1.22 -11.29
CA VAL A 102 0.81 1.87 -10.75
C VAL A 102 0.49 2.45 -9.38
N MET A 103 1.18 1.98 -8.35
CA MET A 103 1.02 2.46 -6.98
C MET A 103 2.23 3.33 -6.60
N ILE A 104 2.03 4.50 -6.01
CA ILE A 104 3.14 5.39 -5.61
C ILE A 104 3.23 5.41 -4.09
N ASN A 105 4.29 4.83 -3.53
CA ASN A 105 4.58 4.91 -2.10
C ASN A 105 5.25 6.24 -1.77
N THR A 106 4.63 7.08 -0.94
CA THR A 106 5.15 8.43 -0.67
C THR A 106 4.85 8.90 0.75
N ASN A 107 5.78 9.68 1.29
CA ASN A 107 5.62 10.42 2.54
C ASN A 107 4.66 11.63 2.44
N GLY A 108 4.24 11.98 1.21
CA GLY A 108 3.23 13.00 0.96
C GLY A 108 3.74 14.44 0.89
N VAL A 109 5.03 14.70 1.15
CA VAL A 109 5.59 16.06 1.11
C VAL A 109 5.41 16.70 -0.26
N LYS A 110 5.69 15.95 -1.34
CA LYS A 110 5.53 16.46 -2.71
C LYS A 110 4.06 16.61 -3.12
N LEU A 111 3.12 15.94 -2.43
CA LEU A 111 1.68 16.05 -2.70
C LEU A 111 1.06 17.35 -2.17
N MET A 112 1.80 18.15 -1.40
CA MET A 112 1.38 19.52 -1.05
C MET A 112 1.32 20.44 -2.29
N ASP A 113 2.11 20.10 -3.31
CA ASP A 113 2.17 20.82 -4.58
C ASP A 113 0.97 20.41 -5.45
N ARG A 114 0.00 21.32 -5.58
CA ARG A 114 -1.25 21.06 -6.31
C ARG A 114 -0.99 20.68 -7.76
N GLU A 115 -0.04 21.33 -8.44
CA GLU A 115 0.28 21.03 -9.85
C GLU A 115 0.89 19.63 -10.01
N PHE A 116 1.67 19.19 -9.02
CA PHE A 116 2.21 17.83 -8.99
C PHE A 116 1.08 16.78 -8.89
N VAL A 117 0.08 17.01 -8.02
CA VAL A 117 -1.07 16.11 -7.88
C VAL A 117 -1.96 16.15 -9.12
N GLU A 118 -2.15 17.32 -9.73
CA GLU A 118 -2.88 17.48 -10.99
C GLU A 118 -2.24 16.65 -12.12
N ARG A 119 -0.90 16.72 -12.25
CA ARG A 119 -0.16 15.91 -13.22
C ARG A 119 -0.24 14.41 -12.91
N LEU A 120 -0.20 14.00 -11.65
CA LEU A 120 -0.44 12.59 -11.30
C LEU A 120 -1.84 12.13 -11.68
N ALA A 121 -2.84 12.98 -11.46
CA ALA A 121 -4.23 12.68 -11.78
C ALA A 121 -4.49 12.53 -13.28
N SER A 122 -3.65 13.09 -14.17
CA SER A 122 -3.77 12.87 -15.61
C SER A 122 -3.44 11.44 -16.06
N TYR A 123 -2.81 10.63 -15.20
CA TYR A 123 -2.51 9.22 -15.47
C TYR A 123 -3.63 8.25 -15.04
N LYS A 124 -4.78 8.77 -14.57
CA LYS A 124 -5.96 7.94 -14.27
C LYS A 124 -6.59 7.39 -15.56
N PRO A 125 -7.20 6.19 -15.54
CA PRO A 125 -7.27 5.24 -14.42
C PRO A 125 -5.99 4.40 -14.27
N GLY A 126 -5.93 3.58 -13.22
CA GLY A 126 -4.81 2.65 -13.02
C GLY A 126 -3.59 3.29 -12.37
N ILE A 127 -3.80 4.31 -11.54
CA ILE A 127 -2.77 4.93 -10.71
C ILE A 127 -3.36 5.22 -9.32
N GLU A 128 -2.59 4.95 -8.27
CA GLU A 128 -3.00 5.24 -6.90
C GLU A 128 -1.84 5.68 -6.02
N ILE A 129 -2.17 6.37 -4.93
CA ILE A 129 -1.22 6.82 -3.92
C ILE A 129 -1.27 5.89 -2.71
N TYR A 130 -0.12 5.40 -2.31
CA TYR A 130 0.10 4.66 -1.07
C TYR A 130 0.74 5.64 -0.07
N LEU A 131 -0.12 6.36 0.67
CA LEU A 131 0.24 7.54 1.44
C LEU A 131 0.58 7.20 2.89
N GLN A 132 1.78 7.54 3.31
CA GLN A 132 2.22 7.48 4.69
C GLN A 132 1.34 8.35 5.62
N PHE A 133 0.57 7.72 6.54
CA PHE A 133 -0.39 8.38 7.44
C PHE A 133 -0.48 7.72 8.84
N ASP A 134 0.55 7.81 9.69
CA ASP A 134 0.56 7.02 10.96
C ASP A 134 -0.38 7.50 12.07
N SER A 135 -0.75 8.77 12.09
CA SER A 135 -1.36 9.40 13.27
C SER A 135 -1.87 10.80 12.98
N LEU A 136 -2.85 11.23 13.78
CA LEU A 136 -3.40 12.58 13.80
C LEU A 136 -2.73 13.46 14.87
N ARG A 137 -1.88 12.87 15.72
CA ARG A 137 -1.20 13.52 16.84
C ARG A 137 0.20 13.96 16.47
N LYS A 138 0.64 15.09 17.01
CA LYS A 138 1.96 15.65 16.69
C LYS A 138 3.08 14.76 17.20
N GLU A 139 2.97 14.38 18.46
CA GLU A 139 3.99 13.71 19.24
C GLU A 139 4.32 12.34 18.63
N THR A 140 3.29 11.59 18.22
CA THR A 140 3.43 10.33 17.49
C THR A 140 4.22 10.49 16.19
N LEU A 141 4.03 11.59 15.46
CA LEU A 141 4.74 11.84 14.19
C LEU A 141 6.16 12.31 14.41
N GLU A 142 6.40 13.10 15.45
CA GLU A 142 7.76 13.42 15.86
C GLU A 142 8.53 12.13 16.23
N GLU A 143 7.89 11.19 16.91
CA GLU A 143 8.53 9.91 17.27
C GLU A 143 8.74 8.97 16.06
N LEU A 144 7.72 8.77 15.21
CA LEU A 144 7.81 7.83 14.09
C LEU A 144 8.53 8.41 12.87
N ARG A 145 8.35 9.70 12.59
CA ARG A 145 8.81 10.34 11.35
C ARG A 145 9.85 11.42 11.56
N GLY A 146 10.13 11.81 12.80
CA GLY A 146 11.13 12.83 13.12
C GLY A 146 10.64 14.27 12.88
N GLY A 147 9.31 14.47 12.74
CA GLY A 147 8.74 15.81 12.60
C GLY A 147 7.21 15.84 12.56
N ASP A 148 6.63 17.04 12.75
CA ASP A 148 5.18 17.26 12.64
C ASP A 148 4.75 17.31 11.16
N LEU A 149 4.16 16.22 10.68
CA LEU A 149 3.69 16.08 9.30
C LEU A 149 2.18 16.37 9.14
N ARG A 150 1.47 16.86 10.17
CA ARG A 150 0.01 17.06 10.09
C ARG A 150 -0.39 18.04 8.99
N LYS A 151 0.34 19.16 8.87
CA LYS A 151 0.10 20.15 7.80
C LYS A 151 0.36 19.57 6.41
N VAL A 152 1.43 18.77 6.28
CA VAL A 152 1.79 18.08 5.03
C VAL A 152 0.64 17.17 4.60
N ARG A 153 0.19 16.31 5.51
CA ARG A 153 -0.88 15.33 5.26
C ARG A 153 -2.21 15.99 4.96
N GLN A 154 -2.59 17.04 5.70
CA GLN A 154 -3.82 17.75 5.43
C GLN A 154 -3.83 18.33 4.01
N GLN A 155 -2.77 19.05 3.62
CA GLN A 155 -2.69 19.63 2.27
C GLN A 155 -2.61 18.56 1.18
N ALA A 156 -1.89 17.47 1.42
CA ALA A 156 -1.83 16.34 0.50
C ALA A 156 -3.22 15.72 0.29
N ILE A 157 -3.96 15.42 1.37
CA ILE A 157 -5.31 14.87 1.29
C ILE A 157 -6.28 15.84 0.61
N ASP A 158 -6.19 17.14 0.90
CA ASP A 158 -7.02 18.15 0.25
C ASP A 158 -6.81 18.15 -1.27
N ASN A 159 -5.56 18.15 -1.73
CA ASN A 159 -5.23 18.08 -3.16
C ASN A 159 -5.68 16.74 -3.77
N LEU A 160 -5.45 15.62 -3.09
CA LEU A 160 -5.87 14.28 -3.56
C LEU A 160 -7.39 14.19 -3.70
N ASN A 161 -8.14 14.75 -2.75
CA ASN A 161 -9.60 14.85 -2.77
C ASN A 161 -10.07 15.73 -3.93
N GLU A 162 -9.44 16.89 -4.14
CA GLU A 162 -9.76 17.82 -5.24
C GLU A 162 -9.70 17.12 -6.60
N PHE A 163 -8.63 16.35 -6.84
CA PHE A 163 -8.44 15.64 -8.10
C PHE A 163 -9.02 14.22 -8.13
N GLY A 164 -9.65 13.76 -7.03
CA GLY A 164 -10.20 12.41 -6.91
C GLY A 164 -9.19 11.32 -7.25
N LEU A 165 -7.96 11.43 -6.74
CA LEU A 165 -6.88 10.47 -6.99
C LEU A 165 -6.94 9.35 -5.94
N SER A 166 -7.14 8.11 -6.38
CA SER A 166 -7.27 6.95 -5.48
C SER A 166 -6.11 6.88 -4.49
N THR A 167 -6.42 6.78 -3.21
CA THR A 167 -5.41 6.82 -2.14
C THR A 167 -5.68 5.75 -1.09
N THR A 168 -4.63 5.03 -0.68
CA THR A 168 -4.62 4.14 0.48
C THR A 168 -3.79 4.80 1.58
N LEU A 169 -4.36 4.94 2.78
CA LEU A 169 -3.63 5.45 3.94
C LEU A 169 -2.81 4.32 4.57
N VAL A 170 -1.54 4.58 4.85
CA VAL A 170 -0.59 3.57 5.32
C VAL A 170 -0.12 3.96 6.70
N VAL A 171 -0.58 3.20 7.68
CA VAL A 171 -0.42 3.51 9.10
C VAL A 171 0.63 2.56 9.67
N THR A 172 1.81 3.06 10.02
CA THR A 172 2.74 2.28 10.84
C THR A 172 2.27 2.33 12.30
N LEU A 173 1.89 1.17 12.85
CA LEU A 173 1.45 1.05 14.24
C LEU A 173 2.60 0.64 15.16
N LYS A 174 2.75 1.37 16.27
CA LYS A 174 3.62 1.04 17.39
C LYS A 174 2.75 0.89 18.64
N LYS A 175 2.91 -0.23 19.34
CA LYS A 175 2.13 -0.57 20.53
C LYS A 175 2.32 0.47 21.64
N GLY A 176 1.22 0.91 22.23
CA GLY A 176 1.19 1.93 23.27
C GLY A 176 1.48 3.36 22.79
N LEU A 177 1.64 3.59 21.48
CA LEU A 177 1.88 4.91 20.92
C LEU A 177 0.68 5.41 20.10
N ASN A 178 0.22 4.64 19.12
CA ASN A 178 -0.86 5.03 18.20
C ASN A 178 -1.88 3.92 17.92
N ASP A 179 -1.79 2.79 18.62
CA ASP A 179 -2.77 1.70 18.53
C ASP A 179 -4.17 2.11 19.01
N GLN A 180 -4.27 3.12 19.86
CA GLN A 180 -5.53 3.74 20.28
C GLN A 180 -6.13 4.71 19.24
N GLU A 181 -5.42 5.01 18.15
CA GLU A 181 -5.90 5.90 17.08
C GLU A 181 -6.54 5.13 15.91
N ILE A 182 -6.59 3.80 15.94
CA ILE A 182 -7.09 2.96 14.83
C ILE A 182 -8.50 3.41 14.41
N GLY A 183 -9.43 3.53 15.37
CA GLY A 183 -10.81 3.96 15.09
C GLY A 183 -10.88 5.41 14.58
N GLU A 184 -10.10 6.31 15.16
CA GLU A 184 -10.08 7.73 14.74
C GLU A 184 -9.53 7.91 13.32
N ILE A 185 -8.51 7.13 12.96
CA ILE A 185 -7.96 7.11 11.60
C ILE A 185 -9.00 6.54 10.62
N MET A 186 -9.75 5.50 11.00
CA MET A 186 -10.86 4.99 10.20
C MET A 186 -11.93 6.07 9.98
N ASP A 187 -12.36 6.75 11.04
CA ASP A 187 -13.33 7.84 10.97
C ASP A 187 -12.85 9.03 10.13
N TYR A 188 -11.54 9.29 10.13
CA TYR A 188 -10.93 10.28 9.25
C TYR A 188 -10.97 9.83 7.78
N ALA A 189 -10.55 8.59 7.51
CA ALA A 189 -10.45 8.02 6.18
C ALA A 189 -11.80 7.96 5.44
N VAL A 190 -12.86 7.52 6.13
CA VAL A 190 -14.20 7.40 5.53
C VAL A 190 -14.76 8.74 5.08
N LYS A 191 -14.31 9.85 5.67
CA LYS A 191 -14.73 11.21 5.29
C LYS A 191 -14.04 11.71 4.02
N GLN A 192 -12.92 11.13 3.62
CA GLN A 192 -12.15 11.57 2.45
C GLN A 192 -12.71 10.92 1.17
N PRO A 193 -13.08 11.70 0.13
CA PRO A 193 -13.51 11.15 -1.16
C PRO A 193 -12.43 10.35 -1.91
N ALA A 194 -11.16 10.75 -1.80
CA ALA A 194 -10.05 10.10 -2.49
C ALA A 194 -9.57 8.81 -1.81
N VAL A 195 -9.81 8.66 -0.51
CA VAL A 195 -9.33 7.49 0.26
C VAL A 195 -10.20 6.27 -0.04
N ARG A 196 -9.57 5.20 -0.50
CA ARG A 196 -10.20 3.91 -0.87
C ARG A 196 -9.85 2.77 0.06
N GLY A 197 -8.84 2.94 0.91
CA GLY A 197 -8.42 1.92 1.86
C GLY A 197 -7.49 2.46 2.94
N ILE A 198 -7.28 1.62 3.96
CA ILE A 198 -6.30 1.83 5.02
C ILE A 198 -5.50 0.55 5.17
N THR A 199 -4.18 0.64 5.21
CA THR A 199 -3.29 -0.46 5.59
C THR A 199 -2.69 -0.15 6.96
N PHE A 200 -3.08 -0.93 7.97
CA PHE A 200 -2.41 -0.92 9.27
C PHE A 200 -1.25 -1.91 9.26
N GLN A 201 -0.03 -1.40 9.46
CA GLN A 201 1.21 -2.18 9.44
C GLN A 201 1.89 -2.08 10.80
N PRO A 202 1.92 -3.15 11.61
CA PRO A 202 2.76 -3.18 12.79
C PRO A 202 4.22 -2.93 12.43
N ILE A 203 4.88 -2.07 13.21
CA ILE A 203 6.29 -1.79 13.07
C ILE A 203 7.13 -3.08 13.20
N GLN A 204 8.16 -3.20 12.37
CA GLN A 204 9.10 -4.34 12.38
C GLN A 204 10.53 -3.88 12.65
N ILE A 205 11.33 -4.77 13.23
CA ILE A 205 12.75 -4.52 13.52
C ILE A 205 13.56 -4.59 12.24
N ALA A 206 13.79 -3.44 11.65
CA ALA A 206 14.63 -3.27 10.48
C ALA A 206 15.19 -1.84 10.43
N GLY A 207 16.31 -1.68 9.74
CA GLY A 207 16.93 -0.38 9.49
C GLY A 207 17.24 0.40 10.77
N ARG A 208 16.73 1.64 10.85
CA ARG A 208 17.00 2.58 11.95
C ARG A 208 16.22 2.33 13.23
N LEU A 209 15.35 1.32 13.27
CA LEU A 209 14.61 1.02 14.49
C LEU A 209 15.53 0.44 15.56
N GLU A 210 16.12 1.33 16.34
CA GLU A 210 16.94 1.00 17.50
C GLU A 210 16.07 0.83 18.75
N SER A 211 16.51 -0.02 19.70
CA SER A 211 15.83 -0.21 20.99
C SER A 211 14.38 -0.70 20.92
N PHE A 212 14.08 -1.65 20.03
CA PHE A 212 12.77 -2.29 19.94
C PHE A 212 12.83 -3.74 20.42
N ASN A 213 11.95 -4.10 21.36
CA ASN A 213 11.79 -5.47 21.84
C ASN A 213 10.58 -6.12 21.17
N PRO A 214 10.77 -7.11 20.27
CA PRO A 214 9.65 -7.73 19.55
C PRO A 214 8.74 -8.54 20.46
N ALA A 215 9.14 -8.89 21.69
CA ALA A 215 8.26 -9.59 22.62
C ALA A 215 7.21 -8.64 23.25
N THR A 216 7.50 -7.34 23.35
CA THR A 216 6.67 -6.39 24.09
C THR A 216 6.13 -5.25 23.24
N ASP A 217 6.84 -4.85 22.20
CA ASP A 217 6.61 -3.56 21.51
C ASP A 217 5.90 -3.73 20.17
N ARG A 218 5.79 -4.97 19.67
CA ARG A 218 5.07 -5.29 18.43
C ARG A 218 3.59 -5.51 18.71
N LEU A 219 2.75 -5.09 17.76
CA LEU A 219 1.39 -5.57 17.65
C LEU A 219 1.38 -6.82 16.77
N THR A 220 0.67 -7.83 17.22
CA THR A 220 0.31 -8.99 16.41
C THR A 220 -0.87 -8.66 15.49
N LEU A 221 -1.05 -9.45 14.42
CA LEU A 221 -2.21 -9.32 13.54
C LEU A 221 -3.52 -9.40 14.33
N THR A 222 -3.61 -10.30 15.31
CA THR A 222 -4.78 -10.44 16.20
C THR A 222 -5.02 -9.17 17.02
N GLU A 223 -3.99 -8.54 17.56
CA GLU A 223 -4.15 -7.28 18.32
C GLU A 223 -4.65 -6.15 17.42
N VAL A 224 -4.15 -6.04 16.19
CA VAL A 224 -4.64 -5.03 15.23
C VAL A 224 -6.10 -5.30 14.85
N ARG A 225 -6.46 -6.56 14.55
CA ARG A 225 -7.86 -6.96 14.28
C ARG A 225 -8.78 -6.59 15.44
N ASN A 226 -8.39 -6.94 16.66
CA ASN A 226 -9.14 -6.56 17.86
C ASN A 226 -9.24 -5.04 18.02
N GLY A 227 -8.17 -4.30 17.75
CA GLY A 227 -8.16 -2.83 17.77
C GLY A 227 -9.19 -2.24 16.79
N ILE A 228 -9.27 -2.77 15.57
CA ILE A 228 -10.28 -2.35 14.57
C ILE A 228 -11.70 -2.58 15.13
N LEU A 229 -11.99 -3.79 15.61
CA LEU A 229 -13.33 -4.18 16.09
C LEU A 229 -13.75 -3.42 17.36
N GLN A 230 -12.81 -3.09 18.23
CA GLN A 230 -13.09 -2.39 19.50
C GLN A 230 -13.23 -0.88 19.32
N GLN A 231 -12.57 -0.30 18.31
CA GLN A 231 -12.51 1.14 18.12
C GLN A 231 -13.42 1.64 16.98
N SER A 232 -13.96 0.75 16.15
CA SER A 232 -14.87 1.11 15.07
C SER A 232 -16.05 0.14 14.97
N PRO A 233 -17.29 0.64 14.81
CA PRO A 233 -18.46 -0.21 14.63
C PRO A 233 -18.65 -0.70 13.17
N ILE A 234 -17.76 -0.32 12.24
CA ILE A 234 -17.94 -0.59 10.80
C ILE A 234 -17.88 -2.09 10.49
N PHE A 235 -17.02 -2.83 11.18
CA PHE A 235 -16.76 -4.25 10.92
C PHE A 235 -17.09 -5.10 12.14
N SER A 236 -17.58 -6.31 11.88
CA SER A 236 -17.69 -7.40 12.85
C SER A 236 -16.52 -8.38 12.70
N ASP A 237 -16.37 -9.32 13.64
CA ASP A 237 -15.31 -10.34 13.59
C ASP A 237 -15.32 -11.16 12.29
N GLU A 238 -16.51 -11.37 11.73
CA GLU A 238 -16.69 -12.11 10.49
C GLU A 238 -16.25 -11.34 9.23
N ASP A 239 -16.07 -10.02 9.33
CA ASP A 239 -15.73 -9.17 8.20
C ASP A 239 -14.23 -9.03 7.96
N VAL A 240 -13.40 -9.38 8.95
CA VAL A 240 -11.94 -9.24 8.88
C VAL A 240 -11.31 -10.61 8.67
N LEU A 241 -11.16 -11.00 7.40
CA LEU A 241 -10.76 -12.33 6.98
C LEU A 241 -9.25 -12.42 6.70
N PRO A 242 -8.60 -13.56 7.01
CA PRO A 242 -7.21 -13.79 6.62
C PRO A 242 -7.09 -13.90 5.09
N VAL A 243 -5.99 -13.39 4.53
CA VAL A 243 -5.73 -13.44 3.08
C VAL A 243 -5.11 -14.79 2.69
N PRO A 244 -5.63 -15.51 1.69
CA PRO A 244 -5.16 -16.87 1.34
C PRO A 244 -3.66 -17.00 1.07
N CYS A 245 -3.03 -15.98 0.48
CA CYS A 245 -1.61 -16.04 0.11
C CYS A 245 -0.68 -15.98 1.32
N HIS A 246 -1.09 -15.33 2.41
CA HIS A 246 -0.30 -15.28 3.65
C HIS A 246 -1.20 -15.13 4.89
N PRO A 247 -1.97 -16.17 5.23
CA PRO A 247 -3.08 -16.08 6.18
C PRO A 247 -2.64 -15.80 7.62
N ASP A 248 -1.39 -16.11 7.95
CA ASP A 248 -0.81 -15.85 9.27
C ASP A 248 -0.35 -14.38 9.45
N CYS A 249 -0.18 -13.66 8.34
CA CYS A 249 0.46 -12.34 8.32
C CYS A 249 -0.48 -11.23 7.84
N LEU A 250 -1.53 -11.56 7.08
CA LEU A 250 -2.40 -10.61 6.43
C LEU A 250 -3.87 -10.92 6.73
N ALA A 251 -4.63 -9.88 7.06
CA ALA A 251 -6.08 -9.91 7.08
C ALA A 251 -6.64 -8.68 6.37
N MET A 252 -7.83 -8.82 5.79
CA MET A 252 -8.49 -7.79 5.01
C MET A 252 -9.98 -7.72 5.35
N ALA A 253 -10.55 -6.54 5.20
CA ALA A 253 -11.98 -6.31 5.24
C ALA A 253 -12.34 -5.30 4.15
N TYR A 254 -13.50 -5.50 3.53
CA TYR A 254 -14.02 -4.62 2.48
C TYR A 254 -15.28 -3.93 2.99
N ALA A 255 -15.41 -2.64 2.68
CA ALA A 255 -16.62 -1.89 2.93
C ALA A 255 -17.01 -1.06 1.70
N LEU A 256 -18.31 -0.89 1.50
CA LEU A 256 -18.89 -0.05 0.48
C LEU A 256 -19.27 1.31 1.09
N LYS A 257 -18.81 2.40 0.47
CA LYS A 257 -19.20 3.77 0.83
C LYS A 257 -20.29 4.25 -0.13
N VAL A 258 -21.52 4.42 0.36
CA VAL A 258 -22.68 4.89 -0.42
C VAL A 258 -23.40 5.98 0.34
N ASP A 259 -23.61 7.12 -0.30
CA ASP A 259 -24.37 8.26 0.26
C ASP A 259 -23.92 8.72 1.66
N GLY A 260 -22.63 8.58 1.96
CA GLY A 260 -22.04 8.96 3.25
C GLY A 260 -22.07 7.86 4.32
N GLU A 261 -22.75 6.75 4.06
CA GLU A 261 -22.80 5.57 4.91
C GLU A 261 -21.73 4.54 4.47
N VAL A 262 -21.30 3.71 5.43
CA VAL A 262 -20.29 2.67 5.21
C VAL A 262 -20.87 1.31 5.58
N TYR A 263 -20.93 0.41 4.61
CA TYR A 263 -21.50 -0.94 4.76
C TYR A 263 -20.40 -1.99 4.67
N PRO A 264 -20.22 -2.87 5.67
CA PRO A 264 -19.29 -3.98 5.55
C PRO A 264 -19.75 -4.91 4.42
N LEU A 265 -18.87 -5.16 3.45
CA LEU A 265 -19.14 -5.99 2.30
C LEU A 265 -18.68 -7.44 2.54
N THR A 266 -17.63 -7.64 3.34
CA THR A 266 -17.05 -8.97 3.56
C THR A 266 -18.08 -9.97 4.11
N GLY A 267 -18.92 -9.58 5.08
CA GLY A 267 -19.99 -10.43 5.62
C GLY A 267 -21.19 -10.61 4.69
N LEU A 268 -21.26 -9.88 3.57
CA LEU A 268 -22.30 -10.01 2.55
C LEU A 268 -21.90 -10.92 1.39
N ILE A 269 -20.63 -11.28 1.28
CA ILE A 269 -20.11 -12.19 0.25
C ILE A 269 -19.77 -13.52 0.91
N ASP A 270 -20.12 -14.63 0.25
CA ASP A 270 -19.75 -15.96 0.72
C ASP A 270 -18.22 -16.06 0.87
N LYS A 271 -17.76 -16.51 2.05
CA LYS A 271 -16.33 -16.58 2.40
C LYS A 271 -15.58 -17.51 1.44
N ASP A 272 -16.22 -18.61 1.01
CA ASP A 272 -15.60 -19.53 0.05
C ASP A 272 -15.43 -18.85 -1.31
N ILE A 273 -16.36 -17.97 -1.71
CA ILE A 273 -16.23 -17.21 -2.95
C ILE A 273 -15.07 -16.21 -2.88
N LEU A 274 -14.91 -15.46 -1.77
CA LEU A 274 -13.78 -14.53 -1.62
C LEU A 274 -12.44 -15.26 -1.59
N LEU A 275 -12.36 -16.39 -0.87
CA LEU A 275 -11.13 -17.17 -0.75
C LEU A 275 -10.78 -17.92 -2.05
N GLU A 276 -11.78 -18.39 -2.80
CA GLU A 276 -11.58 -19.07 -4.08
C GLU A 276 -11.30 -18.10 -5.23
N ALA A 277 -11.93 -16.93 -5.25
CA ALA A 277 -11.74 -15.96 -6.32
C ALA A 277 -10.49 -15.08 -6.14
N ALA A 278 -9.99 -14.92 -4.90
CA ALA A 278 -8.69 -14.32 -4.63
C ALA A 278 -7.51 -15.25 -4.99
N LYS A 279 -7.75 -16.38 -5.69
CA LYS A 279 -6.70 -17.24 -6.23
C LYS A 279 -5.94 -16.48 -7.32
N ASN A 280 -4.90 -15.75 -6.90
CA ASN A 280 -3.87 -15.11 -7.71
C ASN A 280 -4.16 -13.71 -8.29
N THR A 281 -5.20 -12.99 -7.84
CA THR A 281 -5.32 -11.55 -8.15
C THR A 281 -6.00 -10.77 -7.03
N ILE A 282 -5.66 -9.48 -6.94
CA ILE A 282 -6.29 -8.50 -6.03
C ILE A 282 -7.24 -7.54 -6.77
N ILE A 283 -7.34 -7.67 -8.09
CA ILE A 283 -8.23 -6.88 -8.95
C ILE A 283 -9.48 -7.72 -9.26
N LEU A 284 -10.32 -7.89 -8.25
CA LEU A 284 -11.48 -8.79 -8.27
C LEU A 284 -12.50 -8.40 -9.34
N GLU A 285 -12.60 -7.11 -9.69
CA GLU A 285 -13.53 -6.60 -10.70
C GLU A 285 -13.22 -7.08 -12.13
N ASN A 286 -12.00 -7.56 -12.36
CA ASN A 286 -11.57 -8.08 -13.66
C ASN A 286 -11.47 -9.61 -13.68
N ASP A 287 -11.82 -10.27 -12.58
CA ASP A 287 -11.80 -11.73 -12.51
C ASP A 287 -12.99 -12.31 -13.32
N PRO A 288 -12.73 -13.13 -14.35
CA PRO A 288 -13.78 -13.66 -15.21
C PRO A 288 -14.77 -14.57 -14.48
N GLU A 289 -14.34 -15.31 -13.45
CA GLU A 289 -15.21 -16.20 -12.68
C GLU A 289 -16.13 -15.41 -11.76
N LEU A 290 -15.62 -14.36 -11.12
CA LEU A 290 -16.42 -13.45 -10.29
C LEU A 290 -17.43 -12.65 -11.11
N LEU A 291 -17.04 -12.19 -12.30
CA LEU A 291 -17.95 -11.51 -13.23
C LEU A 291 -19.07 -12.46 -13.69
N GLN A 292 -18.76 -13.73 -13.98
CA GLN A 292 -19.75 -14.75 -14.30
C GLN A 292 -20.68 -15.09 -13.12
N LYS A 293 -20.15 -15.05 -11.89
CA LYS A 293 -20.92 -15.23 -10.64
C LYS A 293 -21.74 -13.99 -10.24
N GLY A 294 -21.64 -12.87 -10.98
CA GLY A 294 -22.51 -11.70 -10.81
C GLY A 294 -22.07 -10.70 -9.73
N LEU A 295 -20.89 -10.87 -9.12
CA LEU A 295 -20.45 -10.09 -7.94
C LEU A 295 -20.03 -8.64 -8.26
N PHE A 296 -19.68 -8.35 -9.51
CA PHE A 296 -19.25 -7.02 -9.97
C PHE A 296 -20.00 -6.51 -11.21
N VAL A 297 -21.16 -7.09 -11.53
CA VAL A 297 -21.96 -6.64 -12.67
C VAL A 297 -22.47 -5.23 -12.38
N SER A 298 -21.96 -4.26 -13.13
CA SER A 298 -22.42 -2.87 -13.11
C SER A 298 -23.92 -2.81 -13.40
N GLN A 299 -24.75 -2.75 -12.36
CA GLN A 299 -26.12 -2.24 -12.46
C GLN A 299 -26.16 -0.73 -12.19
N LEU A 300 -25.21 0.00 -12.75
CA LEU A 300 -25.28 1.45 -12.87
C LEU A 300 -25.40 1.78 -14.37
N LYS A 301 -26.65 1.87 -14.82
CA LYS A 301 -27.02 2.66 -16.01
C LYS A 301 -27.04 4.14 -15.65
#